data_AF-T0Y368-F1
#
_entry.id   AF-T0Y368-F1
#
_cell.length_a   1.000
_cell.length_b   1.000
_cell.length_c   1.000
_cell.angle_alpha   90.00
_cell.angle_beta   90.00
_cell.angle_gamma   90.00
#
_symmetry.space_group_name_H-M   'P 1'
#
loop_
_entity.id
_entity.type
_entity.pdbx_description
1 polymer ?
#
loop_
_entity_poly.entity_id
_entity_poly.type
_entity_poly.pdbx_seq_one_letter_code
_entity_poly.pdbx_strand_id
1 'polypeptide(L)'
;RVLVRLNTGLELAFPPSMAEGLADASPADLNQIEVSPAGLGLHWPRLDADLYLPALLQGVFGSPSWMAAQLGASGGVRAAPQRLPP
;
A
#
# COMPACT_ATOMS: atom_id res chain seq x y z
N ARG A 1 9.29 -0.22 -1.86
CA ARG A 1 8.58 0.76 -0.99
C ARG A 1 8.18 1.95 -1.83
N VAL A 2 6.99 2.48 -1.61
CA VAL A 2 6.57 3.78 -2.16
C VAL A 2 6.95 4.84 -1.13
N LEU A 3 7.60 5.91 -1.57
CA LEU A 3 7.93 7.07 -0.74
C LEU A 3 7.30 8.30 -1.39
N VAL A 4 6.42 8.96 -0.66
CA VAL A 4 5.76 10.19 -1.08
C VAL A 4 6.28 11.31 -0.20
N ARG A 5 6.97 12.27 -0.80
CA ARG A 5 7.45 13.47 -0.11
C ARG A 5 6.59 14.66 -0.48
N LEU A 6 5.96 15.26 0.51
CA LEU A 6 5.13 16.44 0.34
C LEU A 6 5.98 17.71 0.39
N ASN A 7 5.49 18.77 -0.23
CA ASN A 7 6.12 20.11 -0.18
C ASN A 7 6.17 20.69 1.24
N THR A 8 5.34 20.18 2.16
CA THR A 8 5.36 20.52 3.59
C THR A 8 6.54 19.91 4.34
N GLY A 9 7.31 19.01 3.71
CA GLY A 9 8.38 18.24 4.34
C GLY A 9 7.91 16.93 5.00
N LEU A 10 6.60 16.64 5.01
CA LEU A 10 6.09 15.35 5.45
C LEU A 10 6.46 14.25 4.45
N GLU A 11 6.86 13.10 4.98
CA GLU A 11 7.11 11.90 4.18
C GLU A 11 6.16 10.77 4.60
N LEU A 12 5.55 10.13 3.60
CA LEU A 12 4.76 8.92 3.76
C LEU A 12 5.48 7.77 3.06
N ALA A 13 5.76 6.71 3.80
CA ALA A 13 6.41 5.51 3.26
C ALA A 13 5.59 4.26 3.58
N PHE A 14 5.35 3.43 2.57
CA PHE A 14 4.63 2.17 2.73
C PHE A 14 5.13 1.09 1.75
N PRO A 15 4.96 -0.21 2.07
CA PRO A 15 5.21 -1.28 1.10
C PRO A 15 4.09 -1.32 0.04
N PRO A 16 4.39 -1.54 -1.26
CA PRO A 16 3.37 -1.63 -2.31
C PRO A 16 2.30 -2.69 -2.03
N SER A 17 2.70 -3.79 -1.37
CA SER A 17 1.82 -4.88 -0.92
C SER A 17 0.63 -4.45 -0.05
N MET A 18 0.70 -3.26 0.57
CA MET A 18 -0.38 -2.71 1.40
C MET A 18 -1.48 -2.03 0.58
N ALA A 19 -1.15 -1.52 -0.61
CA ALA A 19 -2.05 -0.75 -1.43
C ALA A 19 -2.74 -1.64 -2.48
N GLU A 20 -4.07 -1.53 -2.56
CA GLU A 20 -4.86 -2.19 -3.60
C GLU A 20 -4.39 -1.73 -4.98
N GLY A 21 -4.26 -2.66 -5.92
CA GLY A 21 -3.71 -2.39 -7.27
C GLY A 21 -2.18 -2.36 -7.35
N LEU A 22 -1.45 -2.22 -6.23
CA LEU A 22 0.02 -2.27 -6.21
C LEU A 22 0.58 -3.56 -5.61
N ALA A 23 -0.28 -4.45 -5.12
CA ALA A 23 0.15 -5.49 -4.19
C ALA A 23 1.12 -6.50 -4.78
N ASP A 24 0.88 -6.88 -6.04
CA ASP A 24 1.69 -7.83 -6.82
C ASP A 24 2.58 -7.12 -7.85
N ALA A 25 2.72 -5.79 -7.75
CA ALA A 25 3.45 -5.00 -8.72
C ALA A 25 4.96 -5.31 -8.68
N SER A 26 5.57 -5.52 -9.84
CA SER A 26 7.01 -5.61 -9.94
C SER A 26 7.66 -4.22 -9.76
N PRO A 27 8.95 -4.14 -9.41
CA PRO A 27 9.65 -2.86 -9.40
C PRO A 27 9.56 -2.10 -10.73
N ALA A 28 9.51 -2.81 -11.87
CA ALA A 28 9.40 -2.20 -13.18
C ALA A 28 8.04 -1.55 -13.44
N ASP A 29 6.96 -2.09 -12.84
CA ASP A 29 5.61 -1.52 -12.97
C ASP A 29 5.45 -0.28 -12.09
N LEU A 30 6.15 -0.23 -10.95
CA LEU A 30 6.13 0.88 -10.01
C LEU A 30 6.97 2.09 -10.44
N ASN A 31 7.84 1.94 -11.44
CA ASN A 31 8.80 2.97 -11.85
C ASN A 31 8.15 4.16 -12.59
N GLN A 32 6.95 3.99 -13.14
CA GLN A 32 6.24 5.07 -13.83
C GLN A 32 5.06 5.52 -12.97
N ILE A 33 5.15 6.76 -12.49
CA ILE A 33 4.16 7.37 -11.60
C ILE A 33 3.82 8.75 -12.14
N GLU A 34 2.54 9.05 -12.17
CA GLU A 34 2.01 10.36 -12.50
C GLU A 34 1.33 10.95 -11.27
N VAL A 35 1.61 12.22 -10.99
CA VAL A 35 0.93 12.96 -9.92
C VAL A 35 -0.22 13.73 -10.56
N SER A 36 -1.42 13.63 -9.98
CA SER A 36 -2.58 14.36 -10.51
C SER A 36 -2.32 15.88 -10.51
N PRO A 37 -2.97 16.66 -11.39
CA PRO A 37 -2.76 18.11 -11.46
C PRO A 37 -3.00 18.85 -10.13
N ALA A 38 -3.91 18.32 -9.29
CA ALA A 38 -4.19 18.87 -7.97
C ALA A 38 -3.15 18.48 -6.90
N GLY A 39 -2.23 17.56 -7.20
CA GLY A 39 -1.20 17.08 -6.28
C GLY A 39 -1.70 16.07 -5.24
N LEU A 40 -2.93 15.56 -5.40
CA LEU A 40 -3.60 14.69 -4.40
C LEU A 40 -3.72 13.23 -4.83
N GLY A 41 -3.43 12.91 -6.09
CA GLY A 41 -3.53 11.56 -6.64
C GLY A 41 -2.18 11.08 -7.16
N LEU A 42 -1.93 9.79 -7.01
CA LEU A 42 -0.81 9.07 -7.60
C LEU A 42 -1.38 8.01 -8.53
N HIS A 43 -1.03 8.09 -9.81
CA HIS A 43 -1.47 7.16 -10.83
C HIS A 43 -0.27 6.34 -11.32
N TRP A 44 -0.44 5.02 -11.44
CA TRP A 44 0.51 4.10 -12.06
C TRP A 44 -0.07 3.62 -13.40
N PRO A 45 0.29 4.24 -14.54
CA PRO A 45 -0.30 3.91 -15.85
C PRO A 45 -0.15 2.45 -16.25
N ARG A 46 0.95 1.81 -15.86
CA ARG A 46 1.22 0.40 -16.16
C ARG A 46 0.33 -0.58 -15.42
N LEU A 47 -0.20 -0.16 -14.28
CA LEU A 47 -1.02 -0.96 -13.38
C LEU A 47 -2.50 -0.59 -13.47
N ASP A 48 -2.83 0.50 -14.17
CA ASP A 48 -4.16 1.13 -14.14
C ASP A 48 -4.64 1.34 -12.69
N ALA A 49 -3.71 1.79 -11.83
CA ALA A 49 -3.92 1.91 -10.40
C ALA A 49 -3.80 3.35 -9.93
N ASP A 50 -4.75 3.78 -9.12
CA ASP A 50 -4.83 5.12 -8.55
C ASP A 50 -4.83 5.07 -7.03
N LEU A 51 -4.01 5.90 -6.39
CA LEU A 51 -4.04 6.14 -4.95
C LEU A 51 -4.35 7.60 -4.64
N TYR A 52 -5.29 7.81 -3.72
CA TYR A 52 -5.65 9.14 -3.25
C TYR A 52 -4.88 9.47 -1.96
N LEU A 53 -3.98 10.45 -2.03
CA LEU A 53 -3.07 10.80 -0.94
C LEU A 53 -3.79 11.14 0.38
N PRO A 54 -4.90 11.92 0.41
CA PRO A 54 -5.63 12.16 1.65
C PRO A 54 -6.18 10.90 2.30
N ALA A 55 -6.56 9.87 1.53
CA ALA A 55 -6.99 8.59 2.05
C ALA A 55 -5.81 7.79 2.65
N LEU A 56 -4.65 7.80 1.98
CA LEU A 56 -3.44 7.17 2.51
C LEU A 56 -3.01 7.77 3.85
N LEU A 57 -3.12 9.09 4.02
CA LEU A 57 -2.85 9.78 5.29
C LEU A 57 -3.82 9.37 6.42
N GLN A 58 -5.01 8.89 6.08
CA GLN A 58 -6.00 8.34 7.02
C GLN A 58 -5.84 6.82 7.22
N GLY A 59 -4.82 6.19 6.62
CA GLY A 59 -4.58 4.75 6.70
C GLY A 59 -5.49 3.90 5.80
N VAL A 60 -6.12 4.52 4.80
CA VAL A 60 -6.97 3.82 3.81
C VAL A 60 -6.13 3.52 2.57
N PHE A 61 -5.82 2.23 2.37
CA PHE A 61 -4.94 1.76 1.28
C PHE A 61 -5.68 1.03 0.16
N GLY A 62 -7.01 0.92 0.25
CA GLY A 62 -7.83 0.26 -0.75
C GLY A 62 -9.29 0.19 -0.31
N SER A 63 -10.07 -0.56 -1.06
CA SER A 63 -11.46 -0.88 -0.79
C SER A 63 -11.63 -1.52 0.58
N PRO A 64 -12.80 -1.37 1.23
CA PRO A 64 -13.08 -2.05 2.49
C PRO A 64 -12.87 -3.57 2.42
N SER A 65 -13.21 -4.20 1.28
CA SER A 65 -12.98 -5.61 1.01
C SER A 65 -11.51 -5.98 0.98
N TRP A 66 -10.68 -5.18 0.29
CA TRP A 66 -9.23 -5.38 0.24
C TRP A 66 -8.61 -5.27 1.64
N MET A 67 -8.94 -4.20 2.36
CA MET A 67 -8.44 -3.96 3.72
C MET A 67 -8.85 -5.08 4.68
N ALA A 68 -10.10 -5.57 4.58
CA ALA A 68 -10.58 -6.70 5.37
C ALA A 68 -9.84 -8.01 5.04
N ALA A 69 -9.57 -8.29 3.77
CA ALA A 69 -8.79 -9.45 3.34
C ALA A 69 -7.36 -9.41 3.89
N GLN A 70 -6.73 -8.24 3.92
CA GLN A 70 -5.36 -8.08 4.44
C GLN A 70 -5.29 -8.24 5.96
N LEU A 71 -6.30 -7.76 6.69
CA LEU A 71 -6.45 -7.99 8.13
C LEU A 71 -6.71 -9.46 8.45
N GLY A 72 -7.56 -10.13 7.66
CA GLY A 72 -7.80 -11.57 7.77
C GLY A 72 -6.56 -12.42 7.49
N ALA A 73 -5.76 -12.04 6.49
CA ALA A 73 -4.48 -12.68 6.19
C ALA A 73 -3.46 -12.52 7.34
N SER A 74 -3.44 -11.35 7.98
CA SER A 74 -2.56 -11.07 9.13
C SER A 74 -3.01 -11.80 10.40
N GLY A 75 -4.33 -11.96 10.60
CA GLY A 75 -4.92 -12.71 11.73
C GLY A 75 -4.88 -14.23 11.58
N GLY A 76 -4.61 -14.74 10.36
CA GLY A 76 -4.44 -16.16 10.08
C GLY A 76 -3.08 -16.74 10.48
N VAL A 77 -2.11 -15.90 10.82
CA VAL A 77 -0.81 -16.34 11.35
C VAL A 77 -0.97 -16.65 12.85
N ARG A 78 -1.72 -17.71 13.17
CA ARG A 78 -1.68 -18.30 14.51
C ARG A 78 -0.25 -18.79 14.74
N ALA A 79 0.44 -18.18 15.72
CA ALA A 79 1.68 -18.70 16.26
C ALA A 79 1.50 -20.20 16.53
N ALA A 80 2.26 -21.04 15.83
CA ALA A 80 2.35 -22.45 16.18
C ALA A 80 2.79 -22.54 17.64
N PRO A 81 2.15 -23.38 18.48
CA PRO A 81 2.62 -23.56 19.84
C PRO A 81 4.04 -24.11 19.75
N GLN A 82 4.99 -23.32 20.25
CA GLN A 82 6.37 -23.71 20.44
C GLN A 82 6.33 -24.92 21.39
N ARG A 83 6.45 -26.12 20.84
CA ARG A 83 6.69 -27.33 21.64
C ARG A 83 8.10 -27.19 22.19
N LEU A 84 8.23 -26.98 23.50
CA LEU A 84 9.51 -27.13 24.16
C LEU A 84 9.95 -28.60 24.05
N PRO A 85 11.19 -28.90 23.62
CA PRO A 85 11.76 -30.24 23.68
C PRO A 85 12.04 -30.64 25.15
N PRO A 86 12.22 -31.96 25.44
CA PRO A 86 11.80 -32.60 26.69
C PRO A 86 12.55 -32.16 27.95
#